data_AF-A0A961FKY7-F1
#
_entry.id   AF-A0A961FKY7-F1
#
_cell.length_a   1.000
_cell.length_b   1.000
_cell.length_c   1.000
_cell.angle_alpha   90.00
_cell.angle_beta   90.00
_cell.angle_gamma   90.00
#
_symmetry.space_group_name_H-M   'P 1'
#
loop_
_entity.id
_entity.type
_entity.pdbx_description
1 polymer ?
#
loop_
_entity_poly.entity_id
_entity_poly.type
_entity_poly.pdbx_seq_one_letter_code
_entity_poly.pdbx_strand_id
1 'polypeptide(L)'
;EAYRGSALRACLAAFEQCAAAGACDLAAFIGHNGLMDFKLQPPQPVAANHTEVIVLCCLSERYFGNRLRALGCRPRLMTQQLMYPGAFLLDAALESWRKGEDPERIRQAAARAYAKNQGISVRAAAGVFAPLTASGAPTP
;
A
#
# COMPACT_ATOMS: atom_id res chain seq x y z
N GLU A 1 1.21 1.70 14.60
CA GLU A 1 0.76 2.85 15.42
C GLU A 1 -0.50 3.47 14.80
N ALA A 2 -1.35 4.13 15.59
CA ALA A 2 -2.53 4.85 15.09
C ALA A 2 -2.36 6.35 15.38
N TYR A 3 -2.54 7.17 14.35
CA TYR A 3 -2.35 8.62 14.42
C TYR A 3 -3.67 9.37 14.26
N ARG A 4 -3.81 10.51 14.94
CA ARG A 4 -4.88 11.48 14.64
C ARG A 4 -4.64 12.13 13.28
N GLY A 5 -5.71 12.56 12.60
CA GLY A 5 -5.60 13.20 11.28
C GLY A 5 -4.68 14.43 11.24
N SER A 6 -4.62 15.21 12.32
CA SER A 6 -3.70 16.35 12.47
C SER A 6 -2.22 15.96 12.47
N ALA A 7 -1.90 14.69 12.72
CA ALA A 7 -0.54 14.16 12.74
C ALA A 7 -0.18 13.38 11.47
N LEU A 8 -0.91 13.57 10.36
CA LEU A 8 -0.71 12.82 9.12
C LEU A 8 0.72 12.89 8.57
N ARG A 9 1.36 14.06 8.63
CA ARG A 9 2.77 14.20 8.19
C ARG A 9 3.71 13.31 9.01
N ALA A 10 3.54 13.28 10.34
CA ALA A 10 4.35 12.46 11.23
C ALA A 10 4.06 10.96 11.00
N CYS A 11 2.79 10.59 10.85
CA CYS A 11 2.37 9.24 10.51
C CYS A 11 3.06 8.73 9.23
N LEU A 12 3.05 9.56 8.18
CA LEU A 12 3.63 9.19 6.90
C LEU A 12 5.16 9.06 6.98
N ALA A 13 5.82 9.98 7.69
CA ALA A 13 7.25 9.91 7.93
C ALA A 13 7.63 8.63 8.71
N ALA A 14 6.89 8.30 9.77
CA ALA A 14 7.10 7.10 10.56
C ALA A 14 6.87 5.82 9.73
N PHE A 15 5.81 5.77 8.92
CA PHE A 15 5.55 4.67 8.01
C PHE A 15 6.71 4.43 7.05
N GLU A 16 7.20 5.48 6.39
CA GLU A 16 8.29 5.33 5.43
C GLU A 16 9.63 5.01 6.09
N GLN A 17 9.90 5.56 7.28
CA GLN A 17 11.07 5.19 8.07
C GLN A 17 11.04 3.71 8.45
N CYS A 18 9.89 3.21 8.91
CA CYS A 18 9.68 1.80 9.21
C CYS A 18 9.88 0.92 7.96
N ALA A 19 9.27 1.29 6.84
CA ALA A 19 9.41 0.56 5.58
C ALA A 19 10.86 0.57 5.05
N ALA A 20 11.57 1.69 5.20
CA ALA A 20 12.95 1.84 4.74
C ALA A 20 13.97 1.14 5.65
N ALA A 21 13.64 0.87 6.92
CA ALA A 21 14.58 0.28 7.87
C ALA A 21 14.92 -1.19 7.56
N GLY A 22 14.12 -1.89 6.75
CA GLY A 22 14.37 -3.29 6.40
C GLY A 22 14.22 -4.27 7.58
N ALA A 23 13.57 -3.83 8.66
CA ALA A 23 13.46 -4.57 9.91
C ALA A 23 12.07 -5.21 10.12
N CYS A 24 11.15 -5.08 9.16
CA CYS A 24 9.79 -5.59 9.24
C CYS A 24 9.48 -6.47 8.04
N ASP A 25 8.77 -7.57 8.25
CA ASP A 25 8.26 -8.41 7.15
C ASP A 25 7.22 -7.64 6.31
N LEU A 26 6.38 -6.84 6.98
CA LEU A 26 5.31 -6.05 6.36
C LEU A 26 5.13 -4.71 7.07
N ALA A 27 5.09 -3.62 6.30
CA ALA A 27 4.63 -2.31 6.75
C ALA A 27 3.36 -1.90 6.00
N ALA A 28 2.31 -1.50 6.73
CA ALA A 28 1.03 -1.11 6.15
C ALA A 28 0.69 0.35 6.45
N PHE A 29 0.20 1.06 5.45
CA PHE A 29 -0.39 2.39 5.59
C PHE A 29 -1.86 2.37 5.14
N ILE A 30 -2.73 2.97 5.94
CA ILE A 30 -4.15 3.12 5.62
C ILE A 30 -4.63 4.51 6.05
N GLY A 31 -5.33 5.22 5.15
CA GLY A 31 -5.90 6.53 5.46
C GLY A 31 -5.81 7.52 4.30
N HIS A 32 -5.68 8.80 4.63
CA HIS A 32 -5.57 9.87 3.63
C HIS A 32 -4.21 9.87 2.95
N ASN A 33 -4.18 10.16 1.64
CA ASN A 33 -2.91 10.27 0.91
C ASN A 33 -2.29 11.65 1.16
N GLY A 34 -1.46 11.77 2.21
CA GLY A 34 -0.78 13.02 2.55
C GLY A 34 0.19 13.53 1.48
N LEU A 35 0.71 12.67 0.59
CA LEU A 35 1.56 13.11 -0.53
C LEU A 35 0.79 13.90 -1.59
N MET A 36 -0.55 13.90 -1.54
CA MET A 36 -1.38 14.78 -2.36
C MET A 36 -1.42 16.22 -1.82
N ASP A 37 -1.21 16.41 -0.52
CA ASP A 37 -1.35 17.73 0.12
C ASP A 37 0.01 18.39 0.37
N PHE A 38 1.06 17.58 0.60
CA PHE A 38 2.36 18.09 0.97
C PHE A 38 3.52 17.24 0.44
N LYS A 39 4.68 17.88 0.35
CA LYS A 39 5.95 17.21 0.08
C LYS A 39 6.52 16.62 1.37
N LEU A 40 7.10 15.42 1.26
CA LEU A 40 7.85 14.74 2.30
C LEU A 40 9.18 14.27 1.70
N GLN A 41 10.29 14.50 2.39
CA GLN A 41 11.58 13.95 1.94
C GLN A 41 11.62 12.44 2.18
N PRO A 42 12.05 11.62 1.21
CA PRO A 42 12.16 10.18 1.42
C PRO A 42 13.29 9.88 2.39
N PRO A 43 13.16 8.83 3.23
CA PRO A 43 14.28 8.32 4.00
C PRO A 43 15.38 7.77 3.07
N GLN A 44 16.54 7.48 3.64
CA GLN A 44 17.60 6.79 2.90
C GLN A 44 17.30 5.29 2.82
N PRO A 45 17.56 4.63 1.68
CA PRO A 45 17.46 3.18 1.58
C PRO A 45 18.53 2.50 2.44
N VAL A 46 18.22 1.34 2.99
CA VAL A 46 19.21 0.42 3.57
C VAL A 46 19.52 -0.72 2.60
N ALA A 47 20.71 -1.29 2.72
CA ALA A 47 21.09 -2.46 1.92
C ALA A 47 20.18 -3.66 2.23
N ALA A 48 19.85 -4.44 1.20
CA ALA A 48 19.05 -5.67 1.32
C ALA A 48 17.66 -5.50 1.96
N ASN A 49 17.04 -4.32 1.83
CA ASN A 49 15.64 -4.15 2.24
C ASN A 49 14.73 -5.13 1.48
N HIS A 50 13.87 -5.80 2.22
CA HIS A 50 12.90 -6.78 1.72
C HIS A 50 11.50 -6.54 2.29
N THR A 51 11.31 -5.42 3.01
CA THR A 51 10.03 -5.07 3.64
C THR A 51 8.92 -5.07 2.60
N GLU A 52 7.91 -5.91 2.81
CA GLU A 52 6.71 -5.88 2.00
C GLU A 52 5.82 -4.71 2.42
N VAL A 53 5.07 -4.12 1.49
CA VAL A 53 4.24 -2.94 1.79
C VAL A 53 2.83 -3.03 1.24
N ILE A 54 1.86 -2.64 2.07
CA ILE A 54 0.46 -2.45 1.70
C ILE A 54 0.10 -0.97 1.92
N VAL A 55 -0.38 -0.28 0.89
CA VAL A 55 -0.72 1.15 0.98
C VAL A 55 -2.14 1.38 0.48
N LEU A 56 -3.05 1.62 1.42
CA LEU A 56 -4.49 1.81 1.21
C LEU A 56 -4.85 3.29 1.43
N CYS A 57 -4.71 4.09 0.38
CA CYS A 57 -5.15 5.48 0.31
C CYS A 57 -5.46 5.83 -1.15
N CYS A 58 -5.97 7.02 -1.45
CA CYS A 58 -6.24 7.43 -2.83
C CYS A 58 -4.97 7.44 -3.69
N LEU A 59 -5.01 6.82 -4.87
CA LEU A 59 -3.91 6.85 -5.87
C LEU A 59 -2.55 6.38 -5.33
N SER A 60 -2.51 5.42 -4.42
CA SER A 60 -1.28 5.10 -3.70
C SER A 60 -0.15 4.61 -4.60
N GLU A 61 -0.43 3.87 -5.67
CA GLU A 61 0.59 3.44 -6.64
C GLU A 61 1.31 4.64 -7.27
N ARG A 62 0.55 5.70 -7.63
CA ARG A 62 1.10 6.90 -8.28
C ARG A 62 2.04 7.68 -7.37
N TYR A 63 1.72 7.79 -6.09
CA TYR A 63 2.46 8.66 -5.15
C TYR A 63 3.52 7.90 -4.35
N PHE A 64 3.27 6.63 -4.01
CA PHE A 64 4.14 5.82 -3.18
C PHE A 64 4.94 4.80 -3.96
N GLY A 65 4.45 4.31 -5.10
CA GLY A 65 5.04 3.17 -5.81
C GLY A 65 6.53 3.33 -6.08
N ASN A 66 6.92 4.35 -6.83
CA ASN A 66 8.35 4.60 -7.14
C ASN A 66 9.16 4.94 -5.88
N ARG A 67 8.56 5.65 -4.94
CA ARG A 67 9.21 6.06 -3.69
C ARG A 67 9.58 4.84 -2.84
N LEU A 68 8.64 3.91 -2.63
CA LEU A 68 8.87 2.71 -1.84
C LEU A 68 9.74 1.69 -2.56
N ARG A 69 9.61 1.55 -3.89
CA ARG A 69 10.51 0.71 -4.69
C ARG A 69 11.96 1.20 -4.64
N ALA A 70 12.19 2.51 -4.70
CA ALA A 70 13.52 3.11 -4.55
C ALA A 70 14.13 2.87 -3.15
N LEU A 71 13.29 2.63 -2.14
CA LEU A 71 13.71 2.24 -0.79
C LEU A 71 14.01 0.73 -0.67
N GLY A 72 13.86 -0.04 -1.74
CA GLY A 72 14.00 -1.50 -1.75
C GLY A 72 12.78 -2.25 -1.18
N CYS A 73 11.67 -1.57 -0.91
CA CYS A 73 10.44 -2.22 -0.46
C CYS A 73 9.77 -3.00 -1.58
N ARG A 74 8.93 -3.98 -1.23
CA ARG A 74 8.16 -4.81 -2.15
C ARG A 74 6.65 -4.54 -2.01
N PRO A 75 6.05 -3.71 -2.89
CA PRO A 75 4.60 -3.51 -2.90
C PRO A 75 3.82 -4.81 -3.08
N ARG A 76 2.86 -5.05 -2.18
CA ARG A 76 1.93 -6.19 -2.21
C ARG A 76 0.50 -5.78 -2.54
N LEU A 77 0.12 -4.55 -2.17
CA LEU A 77 -1.17 -3.98 -2.53
C LEU A 77 -1.10 -2.46 -2.55
N MET A 78 -1.57 -1.86 -3.65
CA MET A 78 -1.72 -0.43 -3.83
C MET A 78 -3.00 -0.12 -4.62
N THR A 79 -3.41 1.14 -4.62
CA THR A 79 -4.59 1.64 -5.30
C THR A 79 -4.19 2.51 -6.50
N GLN A 80 -5.02 2.52 -7.53
CA GLN A 80 -4.85 3.33 -8.74
C GLN A 80 -5.99 4.33 -8.95
N GLN A 81 -6.95 4.40 -8.02
CA GLN A 81 -8.12 5.30 -8.09
C GLN A 81 -8.32 6.08 -6.78
N LEU A 82 -9.19 7.09 -6.83
CA LEU A 82 -9.78 7.69 -5.64
C LEU A 82 -10.77 6.69 -5.03
N MET A 83 -10.69 6.45 -3.73
CA MET A 83 -11.46 5.38 -3.09
C MET A 83 -11.55 5.56 -1.57
N TYR A 84 -12.50 4.88 -0.90
CA TYR A 84 -12.67 4.92 0.57
C TYR A 84 -11.82 3.85 1.31
N PRO A 85 -10.71 4.22 1.99
CA PRO A 85 -9.74 3.27 2.52
C PRO A 85 -10.15 2.74 3.90
N GLY A 86 -11.20 1.92 3.95
CA GLY A 86 -11.71 1.33 5.18
C GLY A 86 -10.85 0.17 5.69
N ALA A 87 -10.82 -0.03 7.02
CA ALA A 87 -10.01 -1.07 7.68
C ALA A 87 -10.32 -2.50 7.21
N PHE A 88 -11.53 -2.76 6.71
CA PHE A 88 -11.92 -4.06 6.13
C PHE A 88 -11.06 -4.46 4.92
N LEU A 89 -10.45 -3.48 4.22
CA LEU A 89 -9.50 -3.74 3.15
C LEU A 89 -8.18 -4.27 3.69
N LEU A 90 -7.71 -3.66 4.79
CA LEU A 90 -6.48 -4.08 5.45
C LEU A 90 -6.65 -5.49 6.02
N ASP A 91 -7.77 -5.77 6.68
CA ASP A 91 -8.10 -7.10 7.20
C ASP A 91 -8.07 -8.18 6.09
N ALA A 92 -8.78 -7.94 4.98
CA ALA A 92 -8.81 -8.87 3.85
C ALA A 92 -7.43 -9.07 3.19
N ALA A 93 -6.65 -8.00 3.05
CA ALA A 93 -5.31 -8.05 2.47
C ALA A 93 -4.31 -8.75 3.41
N LEU A 94 -4.37 -8.49 4.71
CA LEU A 94 -3.52 -9.12 5.72
C LEU A 94 -3.78 -10.62 5.81
N GLU A 95 -5.04 -11.06 5.78
CA GLU A 95 -5.35 -12.49 5.84
C GLU A 95 -4.86 -13.26 4.59
N SER A 96 -4.88 -12.62 3.42
CA SER A 96 -4.30 -13.17 2.19
C SER A 96 -2.76 -13.18 2.26
N TRP A 97 -2.16 -12.08 2.70
CA TRP A 97 -0.71 -11.97 2.90
C TRP A 97 -0.16 -13.01 3.89
N ARG A 98 -0.85 -13.20 5.02
CA ARG A 98 -0.50 -14.18 6.06
C ARG A 98 -0.47 -15.62 5.54
N LYS A 99 -1.23 -15.92 4.48
CA LYS A 99 -1.24 -17.23 3.79
C LYS A 99 -0.11 -17.39 2.79
N GLY A 100 0.75 -16.38 2.61
CA GLY A 100 1.81 -16.37 1.61
C GLY A 100 1.30 -16.23 0.18
N GLU A 101 0.09 -15.68 -0.01
CA GLU A 101 -0.49 -15.53 -1.34
C GLU A 101 0.23 -14.45 -2.16
N ASP A 102 0.21 -14.62 -3.49
CA ASP A 102 0.82 -13.66 -4.42
C ASP A 102 0.08 -12.30 -4.45
N PRO A 103 0.67 -11.24 -5.04
CA PRO A 103 0.04 -9.92 -5.07
C PRO A 103 -1.31 -9.89 -5.77
N GLU A 104 -1.56 -10.74 -6.76
CA GLU A 104 -2.82 -10.77 -7.50
C GLU A 104 -3.93 -11.39 -6.63
N ARG A 105 -3.61 -12.42 -5.84
CA ARG A 105 -4.54 -12.99 -4.86
C ARG A 105 -4.87 -12.01 -3.73
N ILE A 106 -3.87 -11.28 -3.21
CA ILE A 106 -4.06 -10.20 -2.23
C ILE A 106 -4.98 -9.12 -2.81
N ARG A 107 -4.72 -8.70 -4.05
CA ARG A 107 -5.54 -7.74 -4.79
C ARG A 107 -6.98 -8.21 -4.95
N GLN A 108 -7.20 -9.47 -5.29
CA GLN A 108 -8.54 -10.04 -5.42
C GLN A 108 -9.27 -10.13 -4.08
N ALA A 109 -8.56 -10.43 -2.98
CA ALA A 109 -9.14 -10.41 -1.63
C ALA A 109 -9.63 -9.01 -1.26
N ALA A 110 -8.81 -7.99 -1.46
CA ALA A 110 -9.18 -6.59 -1.25
C ALA A 110 -10.33 -6.16 -2.17
N ALA A 111 -10.33 -6.57 -3.44
CA ALA A 111 -11.40 -6.28 -4.39
C ALA A 111 -12.75 -6.88 -3.97
N ARG A 112 -12.78 -8.13 -3.48
CA ARG A 112 -14.00 -8.75 -2.94
C ARG A 112 -14.52 -8.01 -1.72
N ALA A 113 -13.63 -7.63 -0.80
CA ALA A 113 -14.00 -6.87 0.39
C ALA A 113 -14.56 -5.47 0.03
N TYR A 114 -13.93 -4.78 -0.92
CA TYR A 114 -14.39 -3.50 -1.43
C TYR A 114 -15.74 -3.60 -2.15
N ALA A 115 -15.91 -4.60 -3.02
CA ALA A 115 -17.17 -4.86 -3.71
C ALA A 115 -18.33 -5.03 -2.75
N LYS A 116 -18.14 -5.85 -1.70
CA LYS A 116 -19.14 -6.07 -0.64
C LYS A 116 -19.51 -4.77 0.09
N ASN A 117 -18.52 -3.94 0.43
CA ASN A 117 -18.77 -2.69 1.16
C ASN A 117 -19.45 -1.62 0.28
N GLN A 118 -19.06 -1.51 -0.99
CA GLN A 118 -19.57 -0.47 -1.90
C GLN A 118 -20.85 -0.88 -2.64
N GLY A 119 -21.26 -2.15 -2.57
CA GLY A 119 -22.40 -2.66 -3.35
C GLY A 119 -22.15 -2.69 -4.85
N ILE A 120 -20.90 -2.91 -5.28
CA ILE A 120 -20.51 -2.94 -6.71
C ILE A 120 -20.01 -4.33 -7.11
N SER A 121 -19.86 -4.57 -8.43
CA SER A 121 -19.28 -5.82 -8.92
C SER A 121 -17.81 -5.96 -8.51
N VAL A 122 -17.35 -7.20 -8.31
CA VAL A 122 -15.93 -7.49 -8.02
C VAL A 122 -15.02 -6.99 -9.13
N ARG A 123 -15.48 -7.04 -10.39
CA ARG A 123 -14.73 -6.50 -11.53
C ARG A 123 -14.50 -4.99 -11.40
N ALA A 124 -15.54 -4.23 -11.05
CA ALA A 124 -15.41 -2.79 -10.83
C ALA A 124 -14.49 -2.48 -9.64
N ALA A 125 -14.65 -3.22 -8.54
CA ALA A 125 -13.79 -3.09 -7.37
C ALA A 125 -12.32 -3.42 -7.65
N ALA A 126 -12.03 -4.44 -8.45
CA ALA A 126 -10.66 -4.80 -8.83
C ALA A 126 -9.94 -3.67 -9.60
N GLY A 127 -10.69 -2.84 -10.34
CA GLY A 127 -10.17 -1.67 -11.03
C GLY A 127 -9.69 -0.53 -10.11
N VAL A 128 -10.06 -0.56 -8.82
CA VAL A 128 -9.57 0.38 -7.81
C VAL A 128 -8.11 0.08 -7.43
N PHE A 129 -7.73 -1.20 -7.47
CA PHE A 129 -6.43 -1.68 -7.03
C PHE A 129 -5.47 -1.84 -8.20
N ALA A 130 -4.23 -1.39 -8.03
CA ALA A 130 -3.20 -1.45 -9.06
C ALA A 130 -2.83 -2.91 -9.39
N PRO A 131 -2.69 -3.28 -10.67
CA PRO A 131 -2.08 -4.55 -11.04
C PRO A 131 -0.60 -4.48 -10.71
N LEU A 132 -0.20 -5.06 -9.59
CA LEU A 132 1.21 -5.19 -9.24
C LEU A 132 1.76 -6.40 -9.99
N THR A 133 2.58 -6.17 -10.99
CA THR A 133 3.29 -7.26 -11.64
C THR A 133 4.27 -7.86 -10.65
N ALA A 134 4.22 -9.19 -10.49
CA ALA A 134 5.19 -9.93 -9.72
C ALA A 134 6.54 -9.96 -10.46
N SER A 135 7.24 -8.83 -10.53
CA SER A 135 8.70 -8.75 -10.73
C SER A 135 9.10 -7.28 -10.86
N GLY A 136 10.03 -6.85 -10.00
CA GLY A 136 10.69 -5.55 -10.06
C GLY A 136 11.75 -5.49 -11.17
N ALA A 137 11.33 -5.62 -12.42
CA ALA A 137 12.16 -5.17 -13.54
C ALA A 137 11.73 -3.74 -13.91
N PRO A 138 12.65 -2.75 -13.96
CA PRO A 138 12.34 -1.47 -14.56
C PRO A 138 11.96 -1.71 -16.03
N THR A 139 10.81 -1.18 -16.44
CA THR A 139 10.41 -1.11 -17.83
C THR A 139 11.48 -0.32 -18.61
N PRO A 140 11.94 -0.80 -19.78
CA PRO A 140 12.97 -0.11 -20.58
C PRO A 140 12.54 1.30 -21.01
#